data_AF-A0A0W8FHC0-F1
#
_entry.id   AF-A0A0W8FHC0-F1
#
_cell.length_a   1.000
_cell.length_b   1.000
_cell.length_c   1.000
_cell.angle_alpha   90.00
_cell.angle_beta   90.00
_cell.angle_gamma   90.00
#
_symmetry.space_group_name_H-M   'P 1'
#
loop_
_entity.id
_entity.type
_entity.pdbx_description
1 polymer ?
#
loop_
_entity_poly.entity_id
_entity_poly.type
_entity_poly.pdbx_seq_one_letter_code
_entity_poly.pdbx_strand_id
1 'polypeptide(L)'
;MKEYLLDAPVTEDFFAYLGNFGDVEALPHVGDGFYKFEKTDWFSIKGFAGDTTVEVRFKKEVKEMTVDFLYQLFSTYREGAVDLSLLKRREAAVGERVKTHLYGP
;
A
#
# COMPACT_ATOMS: atom_id res chain seq x y z
N MET A 1 1.19 -0.49 -14.17
CA MET A 1 1.25 0.69 -13.28
C MET A 1 -0.07 1.40 -13.41
N LYS A 2 -0.67 1.83 -12.29
CA LYS A 2 -1.94 2.55 -12.28
C LYS A 2 -1.80 3.73 -11.33
N GLU A 3 -2.15 4.91 -11.81
CA GLU A 3 -2.28 6.10 -10.97
C GLU A 3 -3.65 6.08 -10.28
N TYR A 4 -3.66 6.41 -9.00
CA TYR A 4 -4.87 6.56 -8.21
C TYR A 4 -4.99 8.02 -7.80
N LEU A 5 -6.10 8.65 -8.21
CA LEU A 5 -6.51 9.97 -7.73
C LEU A 5 -7.24 9.81 -6.40
N LEU A 6 -6.80 10.58 -5.42
CA LEU A 6 -7.33 10.63 -4.08
C LEU A 6 -8.07 11.96 -3.89
N ASP A 7 -9.09 11.92 -3.06
CA ASP A 7 -9.96 13.06 -2.74
C ASP A 7 -9.37 14.00 -1.68
N ALA A 8 -8.20 13.66 -1.12
CA ALA A 8 -7.37 14.56 -0.33
C ALA A 8 -5.88 14.24 -0.55
N PRO A 9 -4.97 15.19 -0.31
CA PRO A 9 -3.54 14.94 -0.39
C PRO A 9 -3.08 13.81 0.53
N VAL A 10 -2.14 12.97 0.06
CA VAL A 10 -1.41 12.06 0.95
C VAL A 10 -0.44 12.84 1.81
N THR A 11 -0.28 12.42 3.06
CA THR A 11 0.63 13.07 4.01
C THR A 11 1.79 12.14 4.34
N GLU A 12 2.80 12.63 5.05
CA GLU A 12 3.84 11.76 5.60
C GLU A 12 3.27 10.69 6.52
N ASP A 13 2.21 11.04 7.29
CA ASP A 13 1.48 10.10 8.15
C ASP A 13 0.82 8.96 7.37
N PHE A 14 0.40 9.20 6.12
CA PHE A 14 -0.11 8.14 5.26
C PHE A 14 0.98 7.12 4.94
N PHE A 15 2.18 7.58 4.57
CA PHE A 15 3.29 6.69 4.31
C PHE A 15 3.77 5.99 5.59
N ALA A 16 3.84 6.70 6.72
CA ALA A 16 4.12 6.08 8.02
C ALA A 16 3.09 4.99 8.37
N TYR A 17 1.81 5.23 8.10
CA TYR A 17 0.74 4.24 8.26
C TYR A 17 0.98 3.00 7.38
N LEU A 18 1.35 3.19 6.10
CA LEU A 18 1.67 2.07 5.22
C LEU A 18 2.83 1.21 5.75
N GLY A 19 3.76 1.81 6.49
CA GLY A 19 4.88 1.12 7.16
C GLY A 19 4.43 0.04 8.16
N ASN A 20 3.16 0.06 8.60
CA ASN A 20 2.62 -1.07 9.35
C ASN A 20 2.54 -2.34 8.51
N PHE A 21 2.44 -2.29 7.18
CA PHE A 21 2.11 -3.43 6.30
C PHE A 21 3.25 -3.83 5.35
N GLY A 22 4.38 -3.15 5.38
CA GLY A 22 5.50 -3.36 4.47
C GLY A 22 6.59 -2.32 4.69
N ASP A 23 7.52 -2.23 3.75
CA ASP A 23 8.68 -1.36 3.88
C ASP A 23 8.39 0.01 3.28
N VAL A 24 8.74 1.07 4.00
CA VAL A 24 8.61 2.46 3.54
C VAL A 24 9.97 3.11 3.53
N GLU A 25 10.29 3.76 2.42
CA GLU A 25 11.54 4.46 2.20
C GLU A 25 11.24 5.88 1.71
N ALA A 26 11.82 6.87 2.38
CA ALA A 26 11.88 8.23 1.87
C ALA A 26 13.08 8.35 0.92
N LEU A 27 12.88 8.92 -0.27
CA LEU A 27 13.93 9.05 -1.29
C LEU A 27 14.18 10.54 -1.59
N PRO A 28 14.87 11.28 -0.70
CA PRO A 28 15.06 12.72 -0.85
C PRO A 28 15.85 13.11 -2.11
N HIS A 29 16.65 12.19 -2.66
CA HIS A 29 17.37 12.40 -3.91
C HIS A 29 16.46 12.41 -5.16
N VAL A 30 15.23 11.91 -5.05
CA VAL A 30 14.19 11.99 -6.10
C VAL A 30 13.44 13.32 -5.98
N GLY A 31 13.27 13.80 -4.76
CA GLY A 31 12.66 15.08 -4.40
C GLY A 31 12.18 15.06 -2.96
N ASP A 32 12.17 16.22 -2.31
CA ASP A 32 11.69 16.33 -0.93
C ASP A 32 10.23 15.89 -0.84
N GLY A 33 9.93 15.05 0.14
CA GLY A 33 8.60 14.48 0.34
C GLY A 33 8.25 13.29 -0.57
N PHE A 34 9.19 12.74 -1.36
CA PHE A 34 8.95 11.50 -2.10
C PHE A 34 9.10 10.26 -1.22
N TYR A 35 8.07 9.40 -1.23
CA TYR A 35 8.05 8.13 -0.52
C TYR A 35 7.79 6.96 -1.46
N LYS A 36 8.39 5.82 -1.12
CA LYS A 36 8.13 4.52 -1.72
C LYS A 36 7.73 3.54 -0.62
N PHE A 37 6.57 2.92 -0.80
CA PHE A 37 6.16 1.73 -0.06
C PHE A 37 6.31 0.48 -0.93
N GLU A 38 6.80 -0.60 -0.34
CA GLU A 38 6.90 -1.92 -0.96
C GLU A 38 6.25 -2.98 -0.06
N LYS A 39 5.31 -3.73 -0.61
CA LYS A 39 4.88 -5.01 -0.04
C LYS A 39 5.28 -6.12 -0.99
N THR A 40 6.33 -6.85 -0.61
CA THR A 40 6.93 -7.92 -1.42
C THR A 40 5.85 -8.85 -1.96
N ASP A 41 5.97 -9.17 -3.23
CA ASP A 41 5.07 -10.03 -3.99
C ASP A 41 3.66 -9.52 -4.23
N TRP A 42 3.28 -8.34 -3.73
CA TRP A 42 1.92 -7.80 -3.87
C TRP A 42 1.90 -6.57 -4.76
N PHE A 43 2.39 -5.45 -4.22
CA PHE A 43 2.40 -4.17 -4.90
C PHE A 43 3.34 -3.17 -4.21
N SER A 44 3.70 -2.12 -4.95
CA SER A 44 4.34 -0.92 -4.42
C SER A 44 3.49 0.32 -4.65
N ILE A 45 3.66 1.31 -3.77
CA ILE A 45 3.01 2.62 -3.84
C ILE A 45 4.12 3.67 -3.83
N LYS A 46 4.03 4.66 -4.72
CA LYS A 46 4.94 5.80 -4.78
C LYS A 46 4.14 7.08 -4.87
N GLY A 47 4.62 8.14 -4.24
CA GLY A 47 3.99 9.45 -4.33
C GLY A 47 4.74 10.48 -3.52
N PHE A 48 4.35 11.74 -3.72
CA PHE A 48 4.83 12.86 -2.92
C PHE A 48 3.83 13.17 -1.81
N ALA A 49 4.32 13.38 -0.59
CA ALA A 49 3.52 14.00 0.45
C ALA A 49 3.07 15.40 -0.02
N GLY A 50 1.77 15.68 0.09
CA GLY A 50 1.14 16.89 -0.44
C GLY A 50 0.44 16.70 -1.79
N ASP A 51 0.69 15.59 -2.51
CA ASP A 51 0.00 15.29 -3.76
C ASP A 51 -1.33 14.55 -3.53
N THR A 52 -2.26 14.72 -4.48
CA THR A 52 -3.54 13.99 -4.50
C THR A 52 -3.47 12.71 -5.31
N THR A 53 -2.29 12.32 -5.80
CA THR A 53 -2.11 11.11 -6.59
C THR A 53 -1.03 10.22 -6.00
N VAL A 54 -1.22 8.92 -6.17
CA VAL A 54 -0.18 7.92 -5.93
C VAL A 54 -0.09 6.97 -7.10
N GLU A 55 1.14 6.60 -7.45
CA GLU A 55 1.42 5.54 -8.41
C GLU A 55 1.40 4.20 -7.69
N VAL A 56 0.60 3.25 -8.18
CA VAL A 56 0.59 1.88 -7.66
C VAL A 56 1.01 0.89 -8.74
N ARG A 57 1.94 0.00 -8.39
CA ARG A 57 2.39 -1.09 -9.24
C ARG A 57 2.09 -2.42 -8.57
N PHE A 58 1.16 -3.17 -9.15
CA PHE A 58 0.85 -4.54 -8.73
C PHE A 58 1.77 -5.57 -9.40
N LYS A 59 2.05 -6.65 -8.67
CA LYS A 59 2.51 -7.91 -9.25
C LYS A 59 1.34 -8.55 -10.02
N LYS A 60 1.56 -8.86 -11.30
CA LYS A 60 0.50 -9.22 -12.25
C LYS A 60 -0.26 -10.46 -11.81
N GLU A 61 0.47 -11.43 -11.27
CA GLU A 61 0.03 -12.75 -10.85
C GLU A 61 -0.97 -12.68 -9.70
N VAL A 62 -0.88 -11.66 -8.84
CA VAL A 62 -1.68 -11.57 -7.61
C VAL A 62 -2.51 -10.30 -7.49
N LYS A 63 -2.57 -9.49 -8.55
CA LYS A 63 -3.33 -8.23 -8.57
C LYS A 63 -4.77 -8.44 -8.08
N GLU A 64 -5.48 -9.41 -8.63
CA GLU A 64 -6.88 -9.68 -8.28
C GLU A 64 -7.07 -10.16 -6.84
N MET A 65 -6.00 -10.65 -6.19
CA MET A 65 -6.03 -11.09 -4.79
C MET A 65 -5.72 -9.95 -3.81
N THR A 66 -5.05 -8.91 -4.28
CA THR A 66 -4.43 -7.88 -3.44
C THR A 66 -5.02 -6.48 -3.66
N VAL A 67 -5.74 -6.25 -4.76
CA VAL A 67 -6.35 -4.95 -5.09
C VAL A 67 -7.36 -4.49 -4.03
N ASP A 68 -8.14 -5.41 -3.46
CA ASP A 68 -9.10 -5.06 -2.40
C ASP A 68 -8.40 -4.63 -1.11
N PHE A 69 -7.23 -5.21 -0.83
CA PHE A 69 -6.42 -4.80 0.32
C PHE A 69 -5.86 -3.39 0.14
N LEU A 70 -5.46 -3.01 -1.08
CA LEU A 70 -5.07 -1.62 -1.38
C LEU A 70 -6.20 -0.63 -1.08
N TYR A 71 -7.41 -0.90 -1.59
CA TYR A 71 -8.54 0.00 -1.34
C TYR A 71 -8.89 0.09 0.14
N GLN A 72 -8.76 -1.03 0.87
CA GLN A 72 -8.89 -1.03 2.33
C GLN A 72 -7.84 -0.13 2.98
N LEU A 73 -6.56 -0.19 2.58
CA LEU A 73 -5.53 0.70 3.12
C LEU A 73 -5.92 2.18 2.96
N PHE A 74 -6.42 2.58 1.79
CA PHE A 74 -6.81 3.96 1.51
C PHE A 74 -8.03 4.42 2.31
N SER A 75 -9.13 3.65 2.31
CA SER A 75 -10.35 4.03 3.04
C SER A 75 -10.09 4.05 4.55
N THR A 76 -9.38 3.05 5.05
CA THR A 76 -9.13 2.89 6.48
C THR A 76 -8.27 4.03 7.03
N TYR A 77 -7.23 4.46 6.30
CA TYR A 77 -6.45 5.64 6.69
C TYR A 77 -7.31 6.91 6.77
N ARG A 78 -8.22 7.11 5.80
CA ARG A 78 -9.07 8.30 5.73
C ARG A 78 -10.13 8.35 6.84
N GLU A 79 -10.67 7.19 7.22
CA GLU A 79 -11.74 7.10 8.21
C GLU A 79 -11.24 7.25 9.66
N GLY A 80 -9.93 7.20 9.90
CA GLY A 80 -9.27 7.56 11.17
C GLY A 80 -9.53 6.61 12.36
N ALA A 81 -10.56 5.76 12.29
CA ALA A 81 -10.92 4.77 13.30
C ALA A 81 -10.49 3.37 12.86
N VAL A 82 -9.17 3.15 12.82
CA VAL A 82 -8.60 1.89 12.34
C VAL A 82 -8.33 0.94 13.50
N ASP A 83 -9.07 -0.17 13.56
CA ASP A 83 -8.57 -1.33 14.28
C ASP A 83 -7.46 -1.99 13.44
N LEU A 84 -6.22 -1.55 13.68
CA LEU A 84 -5.03 -2.09 13.00
C LEU A 84 -4.94 -3.61 13.15
N SER A 85 -5.46 -4.18 14.25
CA SER A 85 -5.44 -5.62 14.46
C SER A 85 -6.32 -6.37 13.46
N LEU A 86 -7.48 -5.81 13.10
CA LEU A 86 -8.36 -6.38 12.08
C LEU A 86 -7.71 -6.32 10.69
N LEU A 87 -7.08 -5.19 10.36
CA LEU A 87 -6.41 -5.01 9.07
C LEU A 87 -5.21 -5.94 8.93
N LYS A 88 -4.47 -6.17 10.03
CA LYS A 88 -3.39 -7.15 10.12
C LYS A 88 -3.86 -8.59 9.93
N ARG A 89 -5.03 -8.97 10.44
CA ARG A 89 -5.60 -10.31 10.18
C ARG A 89 -5.97 -10.49 8.71
N ARG A 90 -6.54 -9.47 8.08
CA ARG A 90 -6.85 -9.48 6.65
C ARG A 90 -5.58 -9.59 5.80
N GLU A 91 -4.56 -8.80 6.14
CA GLU A 91 -3.23 -8.87 5.52
C GLU A 91 -2.68 -10.31 5.57
N ALA A 92 -2.67 -10.94 6.75
CA ALA A 92 -2.18 -12.30 6.91
C ALA A 92 -2.96 -13.32 6.06
N ALA A 93 -4.29 -13.23 6.07
CA ALA A 93 -5.13 -14.14 5.29
C ALA A 93 -4.91 -14.00 3.78
N VAL A 94 -4.76 -12.77 3.26
CA VAL A 94 -4.41 -12.54 1.86
C VAL A 94 -2.98 -13.02 1.58
N GLY A 95 -2.06 -12.83 2.52
CA GLY A 95 -0.66 -13.26 2.40
C GLY A 95 -0.49 -14.76 2.24
N GLU A 96 -1.21 -15.56 3.01
CA GLU A 96 -1.18 -17.02 2.85
C GLU A 96 -1.70 -17.45 1.47
N ARG A 97 -2.75 -16.79 0.97
CA ARG A 97 -3.28 -17.05 -0.38
C ARG A 97 -2.27 -16.66 -1.45
N VAL A 98 -1.65 -15.49 -1.34
CA VAL A 98 -0.61 -15.01 -2.28
C VAL A 98 0.58 -15.95 -2.29
N LYS A 99 1.09 -16.34 -1.13
CA LYS A 99 2.22 -17.26 -0.99
C LYS A 99 1.91 -18.62 -1.62
N THR A 100 0.73 -19.16 -1.36
CA THR A 100 0.26 -20.42 -1.96
C THR A 100 0.14 -20.29 -3.47
N HIS A 101 -0.37 -19.17 -3.99
CA HIS A 101 -0.53 -18.97 -5.42
C HIS A 101 0.80 -18.84 -6.17
N LEU A 102 1.79 -18.17 -5.56
CA LEU A 102 3.09 -17.90 -6.20
C LEU A 102 4.11 -19.03 -6.03
N TYR A 103 4.07 -19.72 -4.89
CA TYR A 103 5.13 -20.64 -4.46
C TYR A 103 4.60 -21.98 -3.94
N GLY A 104 3.29 -22.18 -3.98
CA GLY A 104 2.69 -23.47 -3.65
C GLY A 104 3.18 -24.56 -4.61
N PRO A 105 3.15 -25.83 -4.17
CA PRO A 105 3.41 -26.97 -5.04
C PRO A 105 2.42 -27.08 -6.20
#